data_AF-A0A838RD11-F1
#
_entry.id   AF-A0A838RD11-F1
#
_cell.length_a   1.000
_cell.length_b   1.000
_cell.length_c   1.000
_cell.angle_alpha   90.00
_cell.angle_beta   90.00
_cell.angle_gamma   90.00
#
_symmetry.space_group_name_H-M   'P 1'
#
loop_
_entity.id
_entity.type
_entity.pdbx_description
1 polymer ?
#
loop_
_entity_poly.entity_id
_entity_poly.type
_entity_poly.pdbx_seq_one_letter_code
_entity_poly.pdbx_strand_id
1 'polypeptide(L)'
;LDAPLFAIGMPRHFIVRFGDEEEGIFIDPFNQGSLMTREDCQRWLAQQSIDWREEYLRPVSDYELVERMLRNLVNAYAMERNEQAVMQTVKYLEIWTDFPLGG
;
A
#
# COMPACT_ATOMS: atom_id res chain seq x y z
N LEU A 1 4.27 21.06 -8.79
CA LEU A 1 4.06 19.63 -9.09
C LEU A 1 2.67 19.36 -8.55
N ASP A 2 1.65 19.55 -9.38
CA ASP A 2 0.26 19.67 -8.92
C ASP A 2 -0.59 18.51 -9.48
N ALA A 3 0.07 17.42 -9.88
CA ALA A 3 -0.61 16.23 -10.39
C ALA A 3 -1.05 15.34 -9.22
N PRO A 4 -2.21 14.66 -9.33
CA PRO A 4 -2.70 13.82 -8.26
C PRO A 4 -1.84 12.57 -8.07
N LEU A 5 -1.95 12.00 -6.87
CA LEU A 5 -1.28 10.78 -6.45
C LEU A 5 -2.34 9.76 -6.07
N PHE A 6 -2.22 8.54 -6.60
CA PHE A 6 -3.10 7.43 -6.29
C PHE A 6 -2.29 6.30 -5.65
N ALA A 7 -2.73 5.86 -4.48
CA ALA A 7 -2.14 4.73 -3.78
C ALA A 7 -2.59 3.42 -4.44
N ILE A 8 -1.65 2.54 -4.79
CA ILE A 8 -1.95 1.25 -5.44
C ILE A 8 -1.53 0.10 -4.51
N GLY A 9 -2.52 -0.68 -4.09
CA GLY A 9 -2.35 -1.78 -3.14
C GLY A 9 -2.11 -3.14 -3.80
N MET A 10 -0.98 -3.32 -4.48
CA MET A 10 -0.65 -4.64 -5.04
C MET A 10 -0.51 -5.72 -3.94
N PRO A 11 -0.81 -6.99 -4.24
CA PRO A 11 -0.51 -8.08 -3.33
C PRO A 11 0.96 -8.04 -2.89
N ARG A 12 1.17 -8.00 -1.56
CA ARG A 12 2.50 -7.97 -0.92
C ARG A 12 3.41 -6.80 -1.31
N HIS A 13 2.89 -5.77 -1.97
CA HIS A 13 3.66 -4.58 -2.33
C HIS A 13 2.79 -3.33 -2.36
N PHE A 14 3.39 -2.17 -2.57
CA PHE A 14 2.65 -0.94 -2.73
C PHE A 14 3.44 0.04 -3.55
N ILE A 15 2.75 0.64 -4.49
CA ILE A 15 3.28 1.62 -5.41
C ILE A 15 2.36 2.82 -5.44
N VAL A 16 2.86 3.92 -5.96
CA VAL A 16 2.12 5.16 -6.13
C VAL A 16 2.00 5.45 -7.61
N ARG A 17 0.81 5.78 -8.08
CA ARG A 17 0.63 6.32 -9.42
C ARG A 17 0.57 7.83 -9.36
N PHE A 18 1.39 8.50 -10.17
CA PHE A 18 1.44 9.96 -10.27
C PHE A 18 0.91 10.42 -11.64
N GLY A 19 0.05 11.45 -11.64
CA GLY A 19 -0.55 11.98 -12.86
C GLY A 19 -1.95 11.44 -13.09
N ASP A 20 -2.19 10.85 -14.25
CA ASP A 20 -3.53 10.37 -14.65
C ASP A 20 -3.99 9.12 -13.85
N GLU A 21 -5.29 9.00 -13.62
CA GLU A 21 -5.90 7.88 -12.87
C GLU A 21 -6.06 6.59 -13.71
N GLU A 22 -5.71 6.58 -14.99
CA GLU A 22 -5.66 5.34 -15.77
C GLU A 22 -4.25 5.15 -16.32
N GLU A 23 -3.64 6.21 -16.83
CA GLU A 23 -2.39 6.18 -17.60
C GLU A 23 -1.21 6.89 -16.89
N GLY A 24 -1.31 7.10 -15.58
CA GLY A 24 -0.24 7.70 -14.78
C GLY A 24 1.01 6.82 -14.64
N ILE A 25 2.09 7.43 -14.14
CA ILE A 25 3.38 6.75 -13.95
C ILE A 25 3.38 6.04 -12.60
N PHE A 26 3.76 4.75 -12.57
CA PHE A 26 3.95 4.03 -11.31
C PHE A 26 5.33 4.28 -10.73
N ILE A 27 5.38 4.49 -9.42
CA ILE A 27 6.56 4.79 -8.62
C ILE A 27 6.59 3.84 -7.43
N ASP A 28 7.72 3.17 -7.22
CA ASP A 28 7.96 2.33 -6.05
C ASP A 28 8.63 3.14 -4.92
N PRO A 29 7.89 3.49 -3.86
CA PRO A 29 8.45 4.25 -2.74
C PRO A 29 9.43 3.43 -1.89
N PHE A 30 9.38 2.10 -1.94
CA PHE A 30 10.28 1.22 -1.20
C PHE A 30 11.60 0.98 -1.94
N ASN A 31 11.63 1.27 -3.24
CA ASN A 31 12.82 1.15 -4.07
C ASN A 31 13.31 2.52 -4.58
N GLN A 32 13.55 3.45 -3.65
CA GLN A 32 14.12 4.78 -3.92
C GLN A 32 13.35 5.61 -4.95
N GLY A 33 12.03 5.38 -5.09
CA GLY A 33 11.20 6.08 -6.08
C GLY A 33 11.41 5.59 -7.51
N SER A 34 11.86 4.36 -7.71
CA SER A 34 12.05 3.80 -9.06
C SER A 34 10.73 3.78 -9.83
N LEU A 35 10.79 4.15 -11.11
CA LEU A 35 9.64 4.02 -12.00
C LEU A 35 9.36 2.55 -12.31
N MET A 36 8.09 2.20 -12.38
CA MET A 36 7.63 0.86 -12.74
C MET A 36 6.68 0.93 -13.94
N THR A 37 6.75 -0.07 -14.81
CA THR A 37 5.72 -0.32 -15.82
C THR A 37 4.70 -1.35 -15.33
N ARG A 38 3.63 -1.55 -16.09
CA ARG A 38 2.67 -2.63 -15.84
C ARG A 38 3.32 -4.01 -15.91
N GLU A 39 4.27 -4.20 -16.83
CA GLU A 39 5.06 -5.43 -16.96
C GLU A 39 5.97 -5.64 -15.74
N ASP A 40 6.53 -4.58 -15.15
CA ASP A 40 7.29 -4.68 -13.90
C ASP A 40 6.40 -5.18 -12.75
N CYS A 41 5.18 -4.65 -12.65
CA CYS A 41 4.19 -5.06 -11.66
C CYS A 41 3.79 -6.54 -11.84
N GLN A 42 3.56 -6.97 -13.08
CA GLN A 42 3.28 -8.37 -13.41
C GLN A 42 4.44 -9.29 -13.01
N ARG A 43 5.67 -8.91 -13.37
CA ARG A 43 6.88 -9.68 -13.00
C ARG A 43 7.04 -9.77 -11.49
N TRP A 44 6.79 -8.68 -10.77
CA TRP A 44 6.83 -8.64 -9.32
C TRP A 44 5.85 -9.65 -8.68
N LEU A 45 4.61 -9.75 -9.16
CA LEU A 45 3.64 -10.72 -8.65
C LEU A 45 3.99 -12.16 -9.04
N ALA A 46 4.47 -12.37 -10.27
CA ALA A 46 4.90 -13.68 -10.74
C ALA A 46 6.06 -14.25 -9.89
N GLN A 47 7.00 -13.41 -9.47
CA GLN A 47 8.09 -13.81 -8.55
C GLN A 47 7.60 -14.29 -7.18
N GLN A 48 6.37 -13.95 -6.82
CA GLN A 48 5.73 -14.33 -5.57
C GLN A 48 4.68 -15.44 -5.75
N SER A 49 4.61 -16.04 -6.95
CA SER A 49 3.62 -17.04 -7.33
C SER A 49 2.18 -16.56 -7.19
N ILE A 50 1.93 -15.28 -7.50
CA ILE A 50 0.60 -14.66 -7.51
C ILE A 50 0.21 -14.38 -8.96
N ASP A 51 -0.92 -14.92 -9.38
CA ASP A 51 -1.47 -14.69 -10.73
C ASP A 51 -1.87 -13.23 -10.92
N TRP A 52 -1.61 -12.68 -12.11
CA TRP A 52 -1.97 -11.30 -12.44
C TRP A 52 -3.50 -11.08 -12.44
N ARG A 53 -3.92 -9.94 -11.90
CA ARG A 53 -5.26 -9.40 -12.06
C ARG A 53 -5.21 -7.88 -12.23
N GLU A 54 -6.05 -7.36 -13.12
CA GLU A 54 -6.09 -5.91 -13.39
C GLU A 54 -6.48 -5.09 -12.16
N GLU A 55 -7.31 -5.67 -11.29
CA GLU A 55 -7.74 -5.06 -10.03
C GLU A 55 -6.58 -4.67 -9.11
N TYR A 56 -5.40 -5.28 -9.27
CA TYR A 56 -4.22 -4.95 -8.46
C TYR A 56 -3.60 -3.60 -8.79
N LEU A 57 -3.95 -2.98 -9.93
CA LEU A 57 -3.56 -1.62 -10.27
C LEU A 57 -4.63 -0.57 -9.97
N ARG A 58 -5.74 -0.96 -9.32
CA ARG A 58 -6.76 0.00 -8.91
C ARG A 58 -6.27 0.82 -7.72
N PRO A 59 -6.61 2.12 -7.68
CA PRO A 59 -6.44 2.91 -6.47
C PRO A 59 -7.12 2.26 -5.28
N VAL A 60 -6.41 2.21 -4.16
CA VAL A 60 -7.03 1.93 -2.86
C VAL A 60 -7.58 3.23 -2.30
N SER A 61 -8.64 3.12 -1.51
CA SER A 61 -9.17 4.25 -0.75
C SER A 61 -8.15 4.76 0.28
N ASP A 62 -8.30 6.01 0.69
CA ASP A 62 -7.54 6.56 1.82
C ASP A 62 -7.74 5.71 3.09
N TYR A 63 -8.92 5.10 3.23
CA TYR A 63 -9.22 4.20 4.33
C TYR A 63 -8.29 2.98 4.36
N GLU A 64 -8.21 2.26 3.23
CA GLU A 64 -7.37 1.09 3.05
C GLU A 64 -5.87 1.45 3.12
N LEU A 65 -5.49 2.64 2.63
CA LEU A 65 -4.13 3.14 2.71
C LEU A 65 -3.65 3.28 4.15
N VAL A 66 -4.43 3.97 4.99
CA VAL A 66 -4.09 4.17 6.41
C VAL A 66 -4.09 2.83 7.16
N GLU A 67 -5.07 1.96 6.91
CA GLU A 67 -5.09 0.63 7.50
C GLU A 67 -3.80 -0.15 7.18
N ARG A 68 -3.36 -0.11 5.92
CA ARG A 68 -2.11 -0.75 5.48
C ARG A 68 -0.89 -0.12 6.14
N MET A 69 -0.83 1.20 6.30
CA MET A 69 0.26 1.87 7.01
C MET A 69 0.33 1.43 8.48
N LEU A 70 -0.80 1.35 9.17
CA LEU A 70 -0.87 0.87 10.56
C LEU A 70 -0.37 -0.58 10.67
N ARG A 71 -0.80 -1.47 9.76
CA ARG A 71 -0.30 -2.86 9.70
C ARG A 71 1.21 -2.93 9.45
N ASN A 72 1.74 -2.08 8.56
CA ASN A 72 3.18 -2.00 8.30
C ASN A 72 3.95 -1.54 9.55
N LEU A 73 3.44 -0.56 10.28
CA LEU A 73 4.05 -0.09 11.53
C LEU A 73 4.05 -1.17 12.62
N VAL A 74 2.95 -1.89 12.79
CA VAL A 74 2.89 -3.05 13.72
C VAL A 74 4.00 -4.05 13.40
N ASN A 75 4.16 -4.41 12.12
CA ASN A 75 5.20 -5.35 11.70
C ASN A 75 6.62 -4.80 11.93
N ALA A 76 6.86 -3.54 11.60
CA ALA A 76 8.16 -2.90 11.81
C ALA A 76 8.55 -2.86 13.29
N TYR A 77 7.65 -2.43 14.17
CA TYR A 77 7.89 -2.41 15.61
C TYR A 77 8.05 -3.80 16.22
N ALA A 78 7.34 -4.81 15.68
CA ALA A 78 7.53 -6.20 16.11
C ALA A 78 8.94 -6.72 15.74
N MET A 79 9.46 -6.39 14.56
CA MET A 79 10.83 -6.72 14.16
C MET A 79 11.88 -6.06 15.07
N GLU A 80 11.61 -4.83 15.51
CA GLU A 80 12.45 -4.10 16.48
C GLU A 80 12.30 -4.58 17.93
N ARG A 81 11.37 -5.53 18.20
CA ARG A 81 11.00 -5.99 19.55
C ARG A 81 10.50 -4.84 20.46
N ASN A 82 9.90 -3.82 19.86
CA ASN A 82 9.31 -2.70 20.58
C ASN A 82 7.85 -2.99 20.94
N GLU A 83 7.64 -3.77 22.00
CA GLU A 83 6.31 -4.24 22.43
C GLU A 83 5.35 -3.08 22.76
N GLN A 84 5.86 -1.99 23.32
CA GLN A 84 5.04 -0.81 23.63
C GLN A 84 4.48 -0.17 22.36
N ALA A 85 5.33 0.04 21.34
CA ALA A 85 4.91 0.64 20.08
C ALA A 85 3.97 -0.30 19.30
N VAL A 86 4.20 -1.62 19.34
CA VAL A 86 3.27 -2.62 18.79
C VAL A 86 1.89 -2.46 19.46
N MET A 87 1.83 -2.47 20.80
CA MET A 87 0.57 -2.37 21.53
C MET A 87 -0.16 -1.05 21.24
N GLN A 88 0.56 0.07 21.16
CA GLN A 88 -0.04 1.36 20.82
C GLN A 88 -0.59 1.37 19.39
N THR A 89 0.16 0.83 18.43
CA THR A 89 -0.25 0.83 17.03
C THR A 89 -1.42 -0.13 16.77
N VAL A 90 -1.45 -1.29 17.45
CA VAL A 90 -2.60 -2.21 17.39
C VAL A 90 -3.87 -1.54 17.90
N LYS A 91 -3.82 -0.76 18.99
CA LYS A 91 -4.98 0.01 19.47
C LYS A 91 -5.47 1.02 18.43
N TYR A 92 -4.57 1.70 17.72
CA TYR A 92 -4.97 2.59 16.63
C TYR A 92 -5.60 1.83 15.47
N LEU A 93 -5.07 0.65 15.13
CA LEU A 93 -5.64 -0.20 14.10
C LEU A 93 -7.04 -0.70 14.48
N GLU A 94 -7.26 -1.11 15.73
CA GLU A 94 -8.58 -1.51 16.23
C GLU A 94 -9.59 -0.36 16.13
N ILE A 95 -9.22 0.84 16.60
CA ILE A 95 -10.06 2.04 16.48
C ILE A 95 -10.36 2.36 15.01
N TRP A 96 -9.35 2.22 14.13
CA TRP A 96 -9.51 2.46 12.70
C TRP A 96 -10.50 1.47 12.08
N THR A 97 -10.35 0.18 12.37
CA THR A 97 -11.22 -0.88 11.82
C THR A 97 -12.63 -0.89 12.40
N ASP A 98 -12.78 -0.42 13.63
CA ASP A 98 -14.09 -0.28 14.29
C ASP A 98 -14.82 1.00 13.86
N PHE A 99 -14.15 1.90 13.11
CA PHE A 99 -14.79 3.08 12.55
C PHE A 99 -15.76 2.64 11.45
N PRO A 100 -17.09 2.76 11.65
CA PRO A 100 -18.02 2.39 10.60
C PRO A 100 -17.83 3.37 9.44
N LEU A 101 -17.34 2.86 8.30
CA LEU A 101 -17.54 3.53 7.02
C LEU A 101 -19.05 3.58 6.78
N GLY A 102 -19.68 4.65 7.25
CA GLY A 102 -21.08 4.91 7.00
C GLY A 102 -21.27 5.26 5.53
N GLY A 103 -21.91 4.36 4.78
CA GLY A 103 -22.63 4.65 3.53
C GLY A 103 -21.79 4.77 2.27
#